data_AF-E3PUU1-F1
#
_entry.id   AF-E3PUU1-F1
#
_cell.length_a   1.000
_cell.length_b   1.000
_cell.length_c   1.000
_cell.angle_alpha   90.00
_cell.angle_beta   90.00
_cell.angle_gamma   90.00
#
_symmetry.space_group_name_H-M   'P 1'
#
loop_
_entity.id
_entity.type
_entity.pdbx_description
1 polymer ?
#
loop_
_entity_poly.entity_id
_entity_poly.type
_entity_poly.pdbx_seq_one_letter_code
_entity_poly.pdbx_strand_id
1 'polypeptide(L)' 'MKDRTSIIISHRISAIKDADEILYLEDGVITERGTHSELLVQKGAYEDLYRKQLLEEKLDKEV' A
#
# COMPACT_ATOMS: atom_id res chain seq x y z
N MET A 1 -12.53 -5.10 11.88
CA MET A 1 -11.70 -6.27 12.24
C MET A 1 -11.34 -6.26 13.73
N LYS A 2 -12.32 -6.11 14.63
CA LYS A 2 -12.03 -6.15 16.08
C LYS A 2 -11.89 -7.61 16.53
N ASP A 3 -10.82 -7.89 17.28
CA ASP A 3 -10.53 -9.17 17.94
C ASP A 3 -10.14 -10.35 17.03
N ARG A 4 -9.62 -10.08 15.82
CA ARG A 4 -9.08 -11.12 14.93
C ARG A 4 -7.87 -10.62 14.16
N THR A 5 -6.84 -11.45 14.03
CA THR A 5 -5.77 -11.23 13.05
C THR A 5 -6.35 -11.38 11.65
N SER A 6 -6.17 -10.36 10.81
CA SER A 6 -6.69 -10.34 9.46
C SER A 6 -5.57 -10.01 8.50
N ILE A 7 -5.43 -10.80 7.45
CA ILE A 7 -4.43 -10.61 6.41
C ILE A 7 -5.18 -10.24 5.14
N ILE A 8 -4.83 -9.10 4.55
CA ILE A 8 -5.46 -8.57 3.35
C ILE A 8 -4.40 -8.52 2.25
N ILE A 9 -4.67 -9.18 1.12
CA ILE A 9 -3.87 -9.08 -0.10
C ILE A 9 -4.68 -8.23 -1.06
N SER A 10 -4.13 -7.10 -1.50
CA SER A 10 -4.82 -6.19 -2.40
C SER A 10 -3.88 -5.57 -3.40
N HIS A 11 -4.42 -5.31 -4.59
CA HIS A 11 -3.79 -4.43 -5.57
C HIS A 11 -4.14 -2.96 -5.33
N ARG A 12 -5.11 -2.64 -4.46
CA ARG A 12 -5.55 -1.26 -4.21
C ARG A 12 -4.98 -0.75 -2.89
N ILE A 13 -4.25 0.36 -2.92
CA ILE A 13 -3.67 0.94 -1.70
C ILE A 13 -4.74 1.45 -0.74
N SER A 14 -5.88 1.94 -1.24
CA SER A 14 -7.00 2.38 -0.42
C SER A 14 -7.53 1.31 0.54
N ALA A 15 -7.37 0.03 0.23
CA ALA A 15 -7.80 -1.09 1.07
C ALA A 15 -6.78 -1.50 2.15
N ILE A 16 -5.51 -1.11 2.00
CA ILE A 16 -4.42 -1.52 2.89
C ILE A 16 -3.79 -0.37 3.68
N LYS A 17 -4.06 0.89 3.33
CA LYS A 17 -3.45 2.07 3.96
C LYS A 17 -3.70 2.17 5.49
N ASP A 18 -4.81 1.60 5.95
CA ASP A 18 -5.23 1.64 7.35
C ASP A 18 -4.81 0.35 8.11
N ALA A 19 -3.98 -0.50 7.51
CA ALA A 19 -3.46 -1.69 8.16
C ALA A 19 -2.42 -1.34 9.22
N ASP A 20 -2.39 -2.12 10.30
CA ASP A 20 -1.39 -2.01 11.36
C ASP A 20 0.03 -2.29 10.83
N GLU A 21 0.15 -3.12 9.79
CA GLU A 21 1.40 -3.48 9.13
C GLU A 21 1.16 -3.79 7.64
N ILE A 22 2.04 -3.27 6.78
CA ILE A 22 2.04 -3.46 5.33
C ILE A 22 3.35 -4.16 4.95
N LEU A 23 3.23 -5.17 4.08
CA LEU A 23 4.34 -5.92 3.51
C LEU A 23 4.31 -5.75 2.00
N TYR A 24 5.35 -5.16 1.43
CA TYR A 24 5.52 -5.08 -0.02
C TYR A 24 6.31 -6.29 -0.49
N LEU A 25 5.73 -7.05 -1.42
CA LEU A 25 6.32 -8.27 -1.94
C LEU A 25 6.66 -8.08 -3.41
N GLU A 26 7.92 -8.33 -3.74
CA GLU A 26 8.48 -8.22 -5.08
C GLU A 26 9.37 -9.44 -5.34
N ASP A 27 9.22 -10.09 -6.49
CA ASP A 27 9.99 -11.27 -6.89
C ASP A 27 10.05 -12.40 -5.83
N GLY A 28 8.95 -12.58 -5.08
CA GLY A 28 8.85 -13.62 -4.04
C GLY A 28 9.52 -13.26 -2.72
N VAL A 29 10.00 -12.02 -2.55
CA VAL A 29 10.68 -11.53 -1.36
C VAL A 29 9.93 -10.32 -0.78
N ILE A 30 9.90 -10.22 0.56
CA ILE A 30 9.40 -9.02 1.23
C ILE A 30 10.51 -7.97 1.18
N THR A 31 10.35 -6.95 0.35
CA THR A 31 11.35 -5.90 0.14
C THR A 31 11.12 -4.69 1.04
N GLU A 32 9.86 -4.44 1.45
CA GLU A 32 9.51 -3.39 2.41
C GLU A 32 8.49 -3.87 3.44
N ARG A 33 8.60 -3.31 4.65
CA ARG A 33 7.73 -3.63 5.79
C ARG A 33 7.56 -2.40 6.69
N GLY A 34 6.33 -2.10 7.06
CA GLY A 34 6.02 -1.03 8.02
C GLY A 34 4.58 -0.53 7.90
N THR A 35 4.27 0.57 8.58
CA THR A 35 3.01 1.29 8.40
C THR A 35 3.02 2.09 7.10
N HIS A 36 1.83 2.48 6.61
CA HIS A 36 1.71 3.35 5.44
C HIS A 36 2.60 4.60 5.54
N SER A 37 2.60 5.29 6.68
CA SER A 37 3.39 6.50 6.89
C SER A 37 4.89 6.25 6.85
N GLU A 38 5.37 5.17 7.46
CA GLU A 38 6.79 4.81 7.45
C GLU A 38 7.28 4.48 6.04
N LEU A 39 6.50 3.72 5.28
CA LEU A 39 6.83 3.33 3.91
C LEU A 39 6.85 4.54 2.95
N LEU A 40 5.97 5.52 3.15
CA LEU A 40 6.02 6.78 2.39
C LEU A 40 7.28 7.61 2.69
N VAL A 41 7.78 7.58 3.93
CA VAL A 41 9.02 8.28 4.30
C VAL A 41 10.26 7.59 3.71
N GLN A 42 10.23 6.26 3.57
CA GLN A 42 11.33 5.49 2.97
C GLN A 42 11.51 5.77 1.48
N LYS A 43 10.48 6.28 0.79
CA LYS A 43 10.50 6.57 -0.66
C LYS A 43 10.94 5.37 -1.51
N GLY A 44 10.48 4.19 -1.12
CA GLY A 44 10.72 2.93 -1.81
C GLY A 44 9.70 2.62 -2.92
N ALA A 45 9.71 1.36 -3.36
CA ALA A 45 8.77 0.81 -4.33
C ALA A 45 7.29 0.96 -3.88
N TYR A 46 7.03 0.92 -2.57
CA TYR A 46 5.70 1.20 -2.03
C TYR A 46 5.23 2.64 -2.35
N GLU A 47 6.10 3.64 -2.18
CA GLU A 47 5.77 5.05 -2.47
C GLU A 47 5.50 5.24 -3.98
N ASP A 48 6.32 4.63 -4.82
CA ASP A 48 6.16 4.69 -6.27
C ASP A 48 4.84 4.07 -6.73
N LEU A 49 4.48 2.91 -6.18
CA LEU A 49 3.17 2.28 -6.44
C LEU A 49 2.02 3.19 -5.99
N TYR A 50 2.13 3.79 -4.80
CA TYR A 50 1.11 4.69 -4.28
C TYR A 50 0.89 5.90 -5.18
N ARG A 51 1.98 6.54 -5.63
CA ARG A 51 1.90 7.70 -6.53
C ARG A 51 1.22 7.36 -7.86
N LYS A 52 1.50 6.18 -8.43
CA LYS A 52 0.86 5.71 -9.67
C LYS A 52 -0.65 5.55 -9.48
N GLN A 53 -1.08 4.84 -8.43
CA GLN A 53 -2.51 4.64 -8.17
C GLN A 53 -3.24 5.95 -7.84
N LEU A 54 -2.60 6.85 -7.10
CA LEU A 54 -3.17 8.17 -6.81
C LEU A 54 -3.39 9.00 -8.07
N LEU A 55 -2.49 8.87 -9.05
CA LEU A 55 -2.60 9.57 -10.34
C LEU A 55 -3.73 8.97 -11.19
N GLU A 56 -3.83 7.64 -11.24
CA GLU A 56 -4.93 6.94 -11.92
C GLU A 56 -6.30 7.31 -11.32
N GLU A 57 -6.42 7.29 -9.99
CA GLU A 57 -7.66 7.69 -9.30
C GLU A 57 -8.05 9.17 -9.53
N LYS A 58 -7.08 10.04 -9.83
CA LYS A 58 -7.35 11.45 -10.17
C LYS A 58 -7.81 11.59 -11.61
N LEU A 59 -7.17 10.89 -12.54
CA LEU A 59 -7.53 10.89 -13.95
C LEU A 59 -8.96 10.37 -14.17
N ASP A 60 -9.32 9.29 -13.49
CA ASP A 60 -10.67 8.70 -13.56
C ASP A 60 -11.78 9.61 -13.02
N LYS A 61 -11.44 10.62 -12.20
CA LYS A 61 -12.40 11.58 -11.63
C LYS A 61 -12.58 12.84 -12.47
N GLU A 62 -11.74 13.05 -13.47
CA GLU A 62 -11.79 14.22 -14.37
C GLU A 62 -12.45 13.93 -15.72
N VAL A 63 -12.87 12.68 -15.96
CA VAL A 63 -13.66 12.22 -17.12
C VAL A 63 -15.13 12.03 -16.74
#